data_AF-A0A318UI84-F1
#
_entry.id   AF-A0A318UI84-F1
#
_cell.length_a   1.000
_cell.length_b   1.000
_cell.length_c   1.000
_cell.angle_alpha   90.00
_cell.angle_beta   90.00
_cell.angle_gamma   90.00
#
_symmetry.space_group_name_H-M   'P 1'
#
loop_
_entity.id
_entity.type
_entity.pdbx_description
1 polymer ?
#
loop_
_entity_poly.entity_id
_entity_poly.type
_entity_poly.pdbx_seq_one_letter_code
_entity_poly.pdbx_strand_id
1 'polypeptide(L)'
;MSNKKPADLSDEELIRNEKRTKVLVVTFVIILTLLFVTVILLIIKKGFTPLIATVIALVAVCIVSMNNWKELKKEIKLRKL
;
A
#
# COMPACT_ATOMS: atom_id res chain seq x y z
N MET A 1 2.56 -14.33 7.37
CA MET A 1 3.89 -13.80 6.98
C MET A 1 4.78 -13.86 8.21
N SER A 2 6.03 -14.29 8.09
CA SER A 2 6.94 -14.37 9.25
C SER A 2 7.06 -12.98 9.88
N ASN A 3 6.75 -12.88 11.17
CA ASN A 3 6.61 -11.63 11.93
C ASN A 3 7.98 -11.00 12.27
N LYS A 4 8.96 -11.17 11.36
CA LYS A 4 10.32 -10.66 11.51
C LYS A 4 10.30 -9.16 11.30
N LYS A 5 10.87 -8.40 12.24
CA LYS A 5 10.97 -6.95 12.11
C LYS A 5 11.92 -6.62 10.95
N PRO A 6 11.82 -5.42 10.35
CA PRO A 6 12.78 -4.97 9.35
C PRO A 6 14.24 -5.13 9.80
N ALA A 7 14.49 -4.92 11.09
CA ALA A 7 15.80 -5.09 11.72
C ALA A 7 16.34 -6.53 11.68
N ASP A 8 15.47 -7.55 11.65
CA ASP A 8 15.86 -8.97 11.69
C ASP A 8 16.16 -9.54 10.29
N LEU A 9 16.00 -8.73 9.23
CA LEU A 9 16.27 -9.13 7.85
C LEU A 9 17.75 -8.93 7.50
N SER A 10 18.31 -9.88 6.74
CA SER A 10 19.59 -9.67 6.05
C SER A 10 19.45 -8.60 4.98
N ASP A 11 20.53 -7.92 4.63
CA ASP A 11 20.54 -6.77 3.71
C ASP A 11 19.96 -7.12 2.33
N GLU A 12 20.26 -8.32 1.82
CA GLU A 12 19.69 -8.83 0.57
C GLU A 12 18.18 -9.06 0.68
N GLU A 13 17.71 -9.60 1.81
CA GLU A 13 16.29 -9.83 2.06
C GLU A 13 15.54 -8.51 2.24
N LEU A 14 16.18 -7.53 2.87
CA LEU A 14 15.64 -6.20 3.11
C LEU A 14 15.43 -5.45 1.79
N ILE A 15 16.44 -5.42 0.91
CA ILE A 15 16.35 -4.80 -0.43
C ILE A 15 15.32 -5.51 -1.30
N ARG A 16 15.30 -6.86 -1.28
CA ARG A 16 14.32 -7.66 -2.03
C ARG A 16 12.90 -7.40 -1.55
N ASN A 17 12.70 -7.30 -0.23
CA ASN A 17 11.40 -7.02 0.36
C ASN A 17 10.94 -5.60 0.08
N GLU A 18 11.82 -4.61 0.12
CA GLU A 18 11.47 -3.22 -0.25
C GLU A 18 10.98 -3.15 -1.69
N LYS A 19 11.71 -3.73 -2.65
CA LYS A 19 11.31 -3.71 -4.07
C LYS A 19 9.96 -4.37 -4.29
N ARG A 20 9.75 -5.55 -3.69
CA ARG A 20 8.46 -6.27 -3.77
C ARG A 20 7.33 -5.45 -3.15
N THR A 21 7.54 -4.92 -1.96
CA THR A 21 6.54 -4.12 -1.25
C THR A 21 6.23 -2.84 -2.01
N LYS A 22 7.24 -2.18 -2.58
CA LYS A 22 7.08 -1.00 -3.43
C LYS A 22 6.19 -1.30 -4.64
N VAL A 23 6.48 -2.37 -5.37
CA VAL A 23 5.67 -2.77 -6.55
C VAL A 23 4.23 -3.06 -6.14
N LEU A 24 4.01 -3.74 -5.02
CA LEU A 24 2.68 -4.03 -4.50
C LEU A 24 1.94 -2.75 -4.09
N VAL A 25 2.57 -1.87 -3.31
CA VAL A 25 1.97 -0.60 -2.87
C VAL A 25 1.64 0.29 -4.07
N VAL A 26 2.55 0.43 -5.04
CA VAL A 26 2.30 1.24 -6.25
C VAL A 26 1.14 0.66 -7.05
N THR A 27 1.13 -0.65 -7.30
CA THR A 27 0.03 -1.32 -8.01
C THR A 27 -1.30 -1.14 -7.27
N PHE A 28 -1.28 -1.26 -5.94
CA PHE A 28 -2.47 -1.09 -5.11
C PHE A 28 -3.02 0.34 -5.19
N VAL A 29 -2.15 1.36 -5.14
CA VAL A 29 -2.54 2.77 -5.31
C VAL A 29 -3.17 3.00 -6.68
N ILE A 30 -2.59 2.44 -7.75
CA ILE A 30 -3.13 2.59 -9.11
C ILE A 30 -4.54 2.00 -9.20
N ILE A 31 -4.73 0.76 -8.74
CA ILE A 31 -6.02 0.08 -8.76
C ILE A 31 -7.04 0.82 -7.89
N LEU A 32 -6.64 1.27 -6.70
CA LEU A 32 -7.51 2.02 -5.80
C LEU A 32 -7.96 3.35 -6.40
N THR A 33 -7.06 4.03 -7.12
CA THR A 33 -7.39 5.27 -7.84
C THR A 33 -8.42 5.02 -8.94
N LEU A 34 -8.23 3.95 -9.73
CA LEU A 34 -9.17 3.57 -10.78
C LEU A 34 -10.55 3.21 -10.21
N LEU A 35 -10.57 2.46 -9.10
CA LEU A 35 -11.79 2.12 -8.37
C LEU A 35 -12.49 3.38 -7.85
N PHE A 36 -11.74 4.32 -7.28
CA PHE A 36 -12.29 5.58 -6.76
C PHE A 36 -12.98 6.40 -7.85
N VAL A 37 -12.33 6.57 -9.01
CA VAL A 37 -12.92 7.26 -10.17
C VAL A 37 -14.19 6.55 -10.61
N THR A 38 -14.18 5.21 -10.69
CA THR A 38 -15.35 4.42 -11.07
C THR A 38 -16.51 4.63 -10.11
N VAL A 39 -16.25 4.62 -8.79
CA VAL A 39 -17.27 4.84 -7.76
C VAL A 39 -17.84 6.26 -7.83
N ILE A 40 -17.02 7.29 -8.06
CA ILE A 40 -17.49 8.66 -8.27
C ILE A 40 -18.43 8.74 -9.48
N LEU A 41 -18.04 8.16 -10.62
CA LEU A 41 -18.89 8.12 -11.81
C LEU A 41 -20.22 7.40 -11.57
N LEU A 42 -20.19 6.33 -10.77
CA LEU A 42 -21.38 5.57 -10.39
C LEU A 42 -22.31 6.42 -9.50
N ILE A 43 -21.74 7.17 -8.55
CA ILE A 43 -22.49 8.06 -7.67
C ILE A 43 -23.17 9.19 -8.46
N ILE A 44 -22.48 9.77 -9.43
CA ILE A 44 -23.05 10.81 -10.30
C ILE A 44 -24.21 10.25 -11.13
N LYS A 45 -24.09 9.02 -11.65
CA LYS A 45 -25.09 8.41 -12.54
C LYS A 45 -26.29 7.79 -11.82
N LYS A 46 -26.09 7.18 -10.65
CA LYS A 46 -27.12 6.37 -9.95
C LYS A 46 -27.41 6.86 -8.53
N GLY A 47 -26.73 7.90 -8.04
CA GLY A 47 -26.83 8.37 -6.68
C GLY A 47 -25.96 7.57 -5.70
N PHE A 48 -26.18 7.80 -4.40
CA PHE A 48 -25.36 7.21 -3.34
C PHE A 48 -25.25 5.68 -3.45
N THR A 49 -24.03 5.16 -3.36
CA THR A 49 -23.76 3.71 -3.46
C THR A 49 -22.93 3.25 -2.25
N PRO A 50 -23.26 2.10 -1.62
CA PRO A 50 -22.51 1.55 -0.49
C PRO A 50 -21.02 1.30 -0.78
N LEU A 51 -20.65 1.17 -2.06
CA LEU A 51 -19.27 1.04 -2.54
C LEU A 51 -18.33 2.15 -2.03
N ILE A 52 -18.84 3.35 -1.70
CA ILE A 52 -18.01 4.40 -1.12
C ILE A 52 -17.39 3.96 0.22
N ALA A 53 -18.12 3.19 1.04
CA ALA A 53 -17.61 2.67 2.30
C ALA A 53 -16.45 1.67 2.06
N THR A 54 -16.57 0.83 1.03
CA THR A 54 -15.51 -0.09 0.61
C THR A 54 -14.26 0.68 0.18
N VAL A 55 -14.39 1.74 -0.61
CA VAL A 55 -13.25 2.58 -1.00
C VAL A 55 -12.58 3.18 0.24
N ILE A 56 -13.34 3.74 1.17
CA ILE A 56 -12.80 4.32 2.41
C ILE A 56 -12.01 3.28 3.21
N ALA A 57 -12.55 2.07 3.36
CA ALA A 57 -11.84 0.97 4.03
C ALA A 57 -10.54 0.60 3.32
N LEU A 58 -10.55 0.52 1.99
CA LEU A 58 -9.36 0.22 1.19
C LEU A 58 -8.29 1.32 1.28
N VAL A 59 -8.70 2.58 1.39
CA VAL A 59 -7.77 3.70 1.63
C VAL A 59 -7.03 3.51 2.97
N ALA A 60 -7.71 3.09 4.04
CA ALA A 60 -7.06 2.80 5.32
C ALA A 60 -6.01 1.69 5.18
N VAL A 61 -6.33 0.60 4.47
CA VAL A 61 -5.39 -0.49 4.18
C VAL A 61 -4.20 0.01 3.35
N CYS A 62 -4.43 0.92 2.41
CA CYS A 62 -3.38 1.51 1.59
C CYS A 62 -2.40 2.32 2.44
N ILE A 63 -2.91 3.10 3.40
CA ILE A 63 -2.08 3.89 4.33
C ILE A 63 -1.19 2.96 5.18
N VAL A 64 -1.75 1.89 5.74
CA VAL A 64 -0.98 0.90 6.51
C VAL A 64 0.12 0.28 5.66
N SER A 65 -0.21 -0.10 4.42
CA SER A 65 0.75 -0.70 3.49
C SER A 65 1.88 0.28 3.11
N MET A 66 1.56 1.55 2.93
CA MET A 66 2.55 2.61 2.70
C MET A 66 3.45 2.83 3.93
N ASN A 67 2.92 2.75 5.14
CA ASN A 67 3.71 2.86 6.36
C ASN A 67 4.70 1.71 6.50
N ASN A 68 4.28 0.47 6.23
CA ASN A 68 5.17 -0.69 6.22
C ASN A 68 6.31 -0.53 5.21
N TRP A 69 6.01 -0.03 4.00
CA TRP A 69 7.04 0.27 3.01
C TRP A 69 8.01 1.37 3.48
N LYS A 70 7.51 2.42 4.14
CA LYS A 70 8.35 3.48 4.72
C LYS A 70 9.27 2.95 5.82
N GLU A 71 8.82 2.00 6.63
CA GLU A 71 9.68 1.36 7.64
C GLU A 71 10.83 0.58 7.01
N LEU A 72 10.56 -0.23 5.99
CA LEU A 72 11.60 -0.92 5.23
C LEU A 72 12.60 0.09 4.62
N LYS A 73 12.10 1.18 4.04
CA LYS A 73 12.94 2.23 3.45
C LYS A 73 13.78 2.96 4.50
N LYS A 74 13.24 3.19 5.70
CA LYS A 74 13.99 3.77 6.83
C LYS A 74 15.13 2.87 7.24
N GLU A 75 14.89 1.57 7.37
CA GLU A 75 15.91 0.58 7.73
C GLU A 75 17.04 0.53 6.69
N ILE A 76 16.70 0.50 5.40
CA ILE A 76 17.69 0.55 4.30
C ILE A 76 18.55 1.81 4.41
N LYS A 77 17.92 2.98 4.64
CA LYS A 77 18.64 4.25 4.79
C LYS A 77 19.54 4.29 6.03
N LEU A 78 19.10 3.69 7.15
CA LEU A 78 19.91 3.58 8.37
C LEU A 78 21.16 2.74 8.14
N ARG A 79 21.04 1.66 7.37
CA ARG A 79 22.16 0.78 6.98
C ARG A 79 23.00 1.30 5.82
N LYS A 80 22.60 2.44 5.22
CA LYS A 80 23.24 3.05 4.03
C LYS A 80 23.30 2.11 2.83
N LEU A 81 22.25 1.30 2.66
CA LEU A 81 22.05 0.37 1.55
C LEU A 81 21.19 0.97 0.42
#